data_AF-A0A5P8WFE7-F1
#
_entry.id   AF-A0A5P8WFE7-F1
#
_cell.length_a   1.000
_cell.length_b   1.000
_cell.length_c   1.000
_cell.angle_alpha   90.00
_cell.angle_beta   90.00
_cell.angle_gamma   90.00
#
_symmetry.space_group_name_H-M   'P 1'
#
loop_
_entity.id
_entity.type
_entity.pdbx_description
1 polymer ?
#
loop_
_entity_poly.entity_id
_entity_poly.type
_entity_poly.pdbx_seq_one_letter_code
_entity_poly.pdbx_strand_id
1 'polypeptide(L)'
;MNFQTDSQAKHLTEWLNSGVDEEIFHQNVRSLYGTTPYEYLLYSPKISRRNDGRLRDRDLKKYQHIELGGWWCSGVDPLNNYALMMWGCFKPDHPRRDRQKIHKFIKYEHPFREETRAFFHQSHGTAAGN
;
A
#
# COMPACT_ATOMS: atom_id res chain seq x y z
N MET A 1 -16.36 19.45 3.04
CA MET A 1 -15.87 18.39 2.14
C MET A 1 -14.95 17.50 2.95
N ASN A 2 -15.22 16.20 2.98
CA ASN A 2 -14.50 15.25 3.82
C ASN A 2 -13.39 14.60 2.98
N PHE A 3 -12.19 15.16 3.02
CA PHE A 3 -11.06 14.79 2.14
C PHE A 3 -10.78 13.27 2.06
N GLN A 4 -11.07 12.54 3.14
CA GLN A 4 -10.92 11.09 3.21
C GLN A 4 -11.92 10.33 2.33
N THR A 5 -13.20 10.76 2.29
CA THR A 5 -14.21 10.13 1.43
C THR A 5 -13.95 10.42 -0.04
N ASP A 6 -13.45 11.61 -0.35
CA ASP A 6 -13.14 12.03 -1.71
C ASP A 6 -11.97 11.20 -2.29
N SER A 7 -10.95 10.93 -1.48
CA SER A 7 -9.82 10.07 -1.86
C SER A 7 -10.25 8.62 -2.10
N GLN A 8 -11.10 8.07 -1.23
CA GLN A 8 -11.62 6.71 -1.40
C GLN A 8 -12.48 6.57 -2.67
N ALA A 9 -13.36 7.54 -2.94
CA ALA A 9 -14.17 7.55 -4.15
C ALA A 9 -13.32 7.61 -5.44
N LYS A 10 -12.26 8.42 -5.43
CA LYS A 10 -11.28 8.48 -6.53
C LYS A 10 -10.62 7.14 -6.76
N HIS A 11 -10.14 6.48 -5.71
CA HIS A 11 -9.47 5.18 -5.83
C HIS A 11 -10.43 4.08 -6.28
N LEU A 12 -11.65 4.05 -5.76
CA LEU A 12 -12.70 3.13 -6.22
C LEU A 12 -12.96 3.33 -7.72
N THR A 13 -13.17 4.58 -8.16
CA THR A 13 -13.38 4.92 -9.57
C THR A 13 -12.22 4.44 -10.46
N GLU A 14 -10.97 4.58 -10.02
CA GLU A 14 -9.80 4.09 -10.75
C GLU A 14 -9.82 2.57 -10.96
N TRP A 15 -10.21 1.81 -9.93
CA TRP A 15 -10.31 0.35 -9.98
C TRP A 15 -11.50 -0.13 -10.83
N LEU A 16 -12.66 0.51 -10.69
CA LEU A 16 -13.84 0.24 -11.51
C LEU A 16 -13.56 0.50 -13.00
N ASN A 17 -12.87 1.60 -13.32
CA ASN A 17 -12.43 1.91 -14.70
C ASN A 17 -11.44 0.88 -15.26
N SER A 18 -10.79 0.11 -14.39
CA SER A 18 -9.90 -1.00 -14.77
C SER A 18 -10.64 -2.34 -14.89
N GLY A 19 -11.97 -2.35 -14.71
CA GLY A 19 -12.81 -3.54 -14.80
C GLY A 19 -12.76 -4.44 -13.56
N VAL A 20 -12.27 -3.94 -12.42
CA VAL A 20 -12.29 -4.71 -11.16
C VAL A 20 -13.63 -4.57 -10.49
N ASP A 21 -14.16 -5.69 -9.97
CA ASP A 21 -15.39 -5.72 -9.19
C ASP A 21 -15.28 -4.86 -7.92
N GLU A 22 -16.36 -4.16 -7.57
CA GLU A 22 -16.41 -3.27 -6.42
C GLU A 22 -16.13 -4.01 -5.10
N GLU A 23 -16.61 -5.24 -4.96
CA GLU A 23 -16.39 -6.04 -3.74
C GLU A 23 -14.91 -6.39 -3.57
N ILE A 24 -14.21 -6.71 -4.67
CA ILE A 24 -12.76 -6.96 -4.64
C ILE A 24 -12.01 -5.73 -4.16
N PHE A 25 -12.40 -4.53 -4.60
CA PHE A 25 -11.81 -3.28 -4.11
C PHE A 25 -12.04 -3.12 -2.59
N HIS A 26 -13.28 -3.24 -2.13
CA HIS A 26 -13.60 -3.04 -0.71
C HIS A 26 -12.94 -4.08 0.21
N GLN A 27 -12.71 -5.30 -0.28
CA GLN A 27 -12.02 -6.34 0.48
C GLN A 27 -10.50 -6.13 0.55
N ASN A 28 -9.86 -5.65 -0.53
CA ASN A 28 -8.40 -5.73 -0.69
C ASN A 28 -7.69 -4.37 -0.71
N VAL A 29 -8.42 -3.27 -0.86
CA VAL A 29 -7.85 -1.94 -1.07
C VAL A 29 -8.18 -0.99 0.07
N ARG A 30 -7.18 -0.22 0.51
CA ARG A 30 -7.33 0.83 1.53
C ARG A 30 -6.72 2.12 1.03
N SER A 31 -7.46 3.21 1.12
CA SER A 31 -6.92 4.56 0.83
C SER A 31 -6.13 5.03 2.04
N LEU A 32 -4.87 5.40 1.84
CA LEU A 32 -3.96 5.82 2.91
C LEU A 32 -3.41 7.22 2.61
N TYR A 33 -3.16 8.00 3.67
CA TYR A 33 -2.66 9.37 3.58
C TYR A 33 -1.92 9.77 4.87
N GLY A 34 -1.23 10.91 4.82
CA GLY A 34 -0.44 11.40 5.95
C GLY A 34 0.63 10.39 6.33
N THR A 35 0.77 10.09 7.62
CA THR A 35 1.78 9.15 8.10
C THR A 35 1.38 7.67 8.01
N THR A 36 0.11 7.37 7.75
CA THR A 36 -0.43 6.00 7.73
C THR A 36 0.32 5.06 6.78
N PRO A 37 0.68 5.45 5.54
CA PRO A 37 1.41 4.57 4.63
C PRO A 37 2.77 4.08 5.16
N TYR A 38 3.39 4.78 6.12
CA TYR A 38 4.63 4.32 6.72
C TYR A 38 4.45 3.02 7.51
N GLU A 39 3.29 2.79 8.11
CA GLU A 39 2.99 1.57 8.87
C GLU A 39 2.89 0.35 7.93
N TYR A 40 2.42 0.57 6.71
CA TYR A 40 2.28 -0.47 5.68
C TYR A 40 3.58 -0.74 4.92
N LEU A 41 4.40 0.29 4.68
CA LEU A 41 5.62 0.15 3.90
C LEU A 41 6.88 -0.05 4.75
N LEU A 42 6.95 0.49 5.97
CA LEU A 42 8.20 0.61 6.74
C LEU A 42 8.16 -0.16 8.07
N TYR A 43 7.48 -1.30 8.11
CA TYR A 43 7.39 -2.17 9.30
C TYR A 43 8.60 -3.08 9.50
N SER A 44 9.45 -3.27 8.48
CA SER A 44 10.54 -4.25 8.56
C SER A 44 11.48 -3.98 9.75
N PRO A 45 11.80 -4.99 10.57
CA PRO A 45 12.81 -4.85 11.63
C PRO A 45 14.21 -4.62 11.05
N LYS A 46 14.42 -4.92 9.75
CA LYS A 46 15.69 -4.69 9.05
C LYS A 46 15.92 -3.20 8.75
N ILE A 47 14.93 -2.32 8.96
CA ILE A 47 15.08 -0.86 8.74
C ILE A 47 15.85 -0.23 9.89
N SER A 48 16.89 0.53 9.55
CA SER A 48 17.68 1.24 10.56
C SER A 48 16.89 2.43 11.11
N ARG A 49 16.71 2.46 12.43
CA ARG A 49 16.02 3.53 13.16
C ARG A 49 17.00 4.27 14.07
N ARG A 50 16.59 5.45 14.51
CA ARG A 50 17.23 6.21 15.59
C ARG A 50 16.92 5.54 16.94
N ASN A 51 17.66 5.93 17.99
CA ASN A 51 17.46 5.39 19.35
C ASN A 51 16.05 5.69 19.92
N ASP A 52 15.39 6.74 19.39
CA ASP A 52 14.01 7.13 19.69
C ASP A 52 12.97 6.36 18.86
N GLY A 53 13.38 5.35 18.07
CA GLY A 53 12.50 4.56 17.20
C GLY A 53 12.11 5.24 15.89
N ARG A 54 12.42 6.52 15.70
CA ARG A 54 12.10 7.26 14.48
C ARG A 54 12.91 6.73 13.30
N LEU A 55 12.30 6.73 12.12
CA LEU A 55 13.01 6.48 10.87
C LEU A 55 14.13 7.51 10.68
N ARG A 56 15.22 7.09 10.05
CA ARG A 56 16.30 8.02 9.71
C ARG A 56 15.83 9.02 8.66
N ASP A 57 16.35 10.24 8.72
CA ASP A 57 15.92 11.35 7.86
C ASP A 57 16.09 11.04 6.36
N ARG A 58 17.08 10.20 6.00
CA ARG A 58 17.26 9.70 4.64
C ARG A 58 16.04 8.92 4.13
N ASP A 59 15.52 8.01 4.95
CA ASP A 59 14.40 7.16 4.57
C ASP A 59 13.09 7.96 4.61
N LEU A 60 12.91 8.84 5.60
CA LEU A 60 11.79 9.78 5.64
C LEU A 60 11.75 10.66 4.37
N LYS A 61 12.86 11.28 4.00
CA LYS A 61 12.94 12.10 2.78
C LYS A 61 12.70 11.28 1.50
N LYS A 62 13.11 10.01 1.47
CA LYS A 62 12.86 9.12 0.32
C LYS A 62 11.37 8.84 0.17
N TYR A 63 10.68 8.60 1.28
CA TYR A 63 9.30 8.14 1.29
C TYR A 63 8.26 9.26 1.48
N GLN A 64 8.65 10.49 1.79
CA GLN A 64 7.75 11.64 2.02
C GLN A 64 6.60 11.79 1.01
N HIS A 65 6.84 11.46 -0.27
CA HIS A 65 5.82 11.53 -1.32
C HIS A 65 4.55 10.68 -1.03
N ILE A 66 4.66 9.61 -0.24
CA ILE A 66 3.51 8.77 0.10
C ILE A 66 2.52 9.47 1.05
N GLU A 67 2.97 10.52 1.75
CA GLU A 67 2.10 11.29 2.66
C GLU A 67 1.00 12.03 1.91
N LEU A 68 1.20 12.28 0.62
CA LEU A 68 0.26 12.97 -0.27
C LEU A 68 -0.91 12.09 -0.72
N GLY A 69 -0.98 10.85 -0.24
CA GLY A 69 -2.08 9.94 -0.53
C GLY A 69 -1.74 8.85 -1.52
N GLY A 70 -2.65 7.88 -1.60
CA GLY A 70 -2.61 6.75 -2.51
C GLY A 70 -3.42 5.59 -1.96
N TRP A 71 -3.32 4.45 -2.61
CA TRP A 71 -4.00 3.24 -2.17
C TRP A 71 -3.03 2.10 -1.90
N TRP A 72 -3.31 1.35 -0.84
CA TRP A 72 -2.66 0.10 -0.48
C TRP A 72 -3.52 -1.06 -0.94
N CYS A 73 -2.92 -2.01 -1.64
CA CYS A 73 -3.54 -3.27 -2.01
C CYS A 73 -2.77 -4.43 -1.39
N SER A 74 -3.46 -5.29 -0.65
CA SER A 74 -2.91 -6.53 -0.09
C SER A 74 -3.99 -7.61 -0.10
N GLY A 75 -3.62 -8.83 0.26
CA GLY A 75 -4.57 -9.91 0.37
C GLY A 75 -3.98 -11.12 1.07
N VAL A 76 -4.23 -12.30 0.50
CA VAL A 76 -3.92 -13.58 1.12
C VAL A 76 -2.62 -14.20 0.61
N ASP A 77 -2.00 -14.98 1.49
CA ASP A 77 -0.72 -15.65 1.27
C ASP A 77 -0.89 -17.02 0.63
N PRO A 78 -0.52 -17.19 -0.64
CA PRO A 78 -0.67 -18.47 -1.33
C PRO A 78 0.20 -19.59 -0.71
N LEU A 79 1.17 -19.24 0.13
CA LEU A 79 2.06 -20.20 0.80
C LEU A 79 1.76 -20.37 2.29
N ASN A 80 0.79 -19.65 2.84
CA ASN A 80 0.40 -19.73 4.25
C ASN A 80 -1.12 -19.92 4.38
N ASN A 81 -1.64 -20.98 3.76
CA ASN A 81 -3.06 -21.36 3.80
C ASN A 81 -4.03 -20.23 3.45
N TYR A 82 -3.64 -19.33 2.55
CA TYR A 82 -4.42 -18.15 2.19
C TYR A 82 -4.79 -17.27 3.40
N ALA A 83 -3.96 -17.26 4.44
CA ALA A 83 -4.10 -16.30 5.54
C ALA A 83 -3.81 -14.88 5.04
N LEU A 84 -4.46 -13.89 5.65
CA LEU A 84 -4.17 -12.48 5.40
C LEU A 84 -2.70 -12.18 5.69
N MET A 85 -2.08 -11.38 4.82
CA MET A 85 -0.71 -10.92 5.03
C MET A 85 -0.60 -9.40 5.00
N MET A 86 0.45 -8.90 5.63
CA MET A 86 0.79 -7.47 5.62
C MET A 86 1.59 -7.06 4.36
N TRP A 87 2.08 -8.00 3.56
CA TRP A 87 2.75 -7.66 2.29
C TRP A 87 1.72 -7.25 1.23
N GLY A 88 2.08 -6.26 0.42
CA GLY A 88 1.21 -5.70 -0.60
C GLY A 88 1.92 -4.60 -1.39
N CYS A 89 1.13 -3.85 -2.14
CA CYS A 89 1.60 -2.78 -3.00
C CYS A 89 0.93 -1.46 -2.63
N PHE A 90 1.72 -0.41 -2.46
CA PHE A 90 1.22 0.95 -2.36
C PHE A 90 1.35 1.65 -3.71
N LYS A 91 0.25 2.17 -4.26
CA LYS A 91 0.27 3.09 -5.40
C LYS A 91 0.08 4.52 -4.89
N PRO A 92 1.14 5.35 -4.82
CA PRO A 92 1.00 6.75 -4.44
C PRO A 92 0.22 7.53 -5.52
N ASP A 93 -0.57 8.50 -5.08
CA ASP A 93 -1.18 9.49 -5.98
C ASP A 93 -0.14 10.34 -6.70
N HIS A 94 0.99 10.57 -6.03
CA HIS A 94 2.12 11.36 -6.52
C HIS A 94 3.39 10.50 -6.58
N PRO A 95 3.55 9.65 -7.61
CA PRO A 95 4.69 8.76 -7.72
C PRO A 95 6.00 9.54 -7.82
N ARG A 96 7.03 9.07 -7.10
CA ARG A 96 8.37 9.65 -7.19
C ARG A 96 9.13 9.15 -8.41
N ARG A 97 10.11 9.93 -8.85
CA ARG A 97 11.08 9.50 -9.88
C ARG A 97 12.07 8.48 -9.32
N ASP A 98 12.49 7.56 -10.17
CA ASP A 98 13.62 6.69 -9.88
C ASP A 98 14.92 7.51 -9.93
N ARG A 99 15.71 7.45 -8.85
CA ARG A 99 16.98 8.18 -8.77
C ARG A 99 18.05 7.62 -9.72
N GLN A 100 17.96 6.34 -10.07
CA GLN A 100 18.86 5.68 -11.02
C GLN A 100 18.37 5.81 -12.46
N LYS A 101 17.06 6.00 -12.66
CA LYS A 101 16.41 6.12 -13.97
C LYS A 101 15.50 7.35 -13.98
N ILE A 102 16.09 8.55 -14.02
CA ILE A 102 15.38 9.83 -13.79
C ILE A 102 14.17 10.09 -14.70
N HIS A 103 14.11 9.43 -15.86
CA HIS A 103 12.98 9.49 -16.80
C HIS A 103 11.82 8.54 -16.46
N LYS A 104 11.97 7.68 -15.45
CA LYS A 104 10.98 6.70 -15.03
C LYS A 104 10.40 7.06 -13.66
N PHE A 105 9.09 6.91 -13.55
CA PHE A 105 8.37 6.99 -12.28
C PHE A 105 8.25 5.61 -11.64
N ILE A 106 8.41 5.57 -10.32
CA ILE A 106 8.10 4.39 -9.53
C ILE A 106 6.61 4.48 -9.19
N LYS A 107 5.81 3.71 -9.93
CA LYS A 107 4.36 3.69 -9.80
C LYS A 107 3.88 2.92 -8.56
N TYR A 108 4.68 1.98 -8.07
CA TYR A 108 4.34 1.11 -6.94
C TYR A 108 5.51 1.01 -5.98
N GLU A 109 5.22 1.19 -4.69
CA GLU A 109 6.13 0.93 -3.58
C GLU A 109 5.71 -0.38 -2.90
N HIS A 110 6.70 -1.13 -2.42
CA HIS A 110 6.51 -2.38 -1.68
C HIS A 110 7.18 -2.26 -0.30
N PRO A 111 6.83 -3.11 0.68
CA PRO A 111 7.44 -3.09 2.00
C PRO A 111 8.98 -3.02 1.94
N PHE A 112 9.54 -1.98 2.55
CA PHE A 112 10.96 -1.67 2.45
C PHE A 112 11.78 -2.62 3.31
N ARG A 113 12.81 -3.23 2.70
CA ARG A 113 13.68 -4.24 3.31
C ARG A 113 12.97 -5.53 3.72
N GLU A 114 11.75 -5.74 3.25
CA GLU A 114 11.13 -7.06 3.27
C GLU A 114 11.50 -7.84 2.01
N GLU A 115 11.37 -9.15 2.11
CA GLU A 115 11.52 -10.03 0.95
C GLU A 115 10.35 -9.81 -0.02
N THR A 116 10.62 -9.99 -1.32
CA THR A 116 9.57 -9.93 -2.33
C THR A 116 8.64 -11.12 -2.16
N ARG A 117 7.33 -10.87 -2.13
CA ARG A 117 6.31 -11.91 -1.97
C ARG A 117 5.24 -11.80 -3.07
N ALA A 118 4.52 -12.89 -3.31
CA ALA A 118 3.27 -12.87 -4.04
C ALA A 118 2.11 -12.76 -3.03
N PHE A 119 1.05 -12.06 -3.40
CA PHE A 119 -0.23 -12.04 -2.69
C PHE A 119 -1.37 -12.16 -3.69
N PHE A 120 -2.47 -12.80 -3.29
CA PHE A 120 -3.69 -12.90 -4.10
C PHE A 120 -4.82 -12.09 -3.46
N HIS A 121 -5.71 -11.54 -4.28
CA HIS A 121 -6.91 -10.89 -3.79
C HIS A 121 -7.85 -11.90 -3.14
N GLN A 122 -8.49 -11.47 -2.06
CA GLN A 122 -9.68 -12.14 -1.55
C GLN A 122 -10.81 -11.99 -2.58
N SER A 123 -11.53 -13.08 -2.80
CA SER A 123 -12.62 -13.18 -3.79
C SER A 123 -13.93 -13.69 -3.19
N HIS A 124 -13.96 -13.99 -1.89
CA HIS A 124 -15.15 -14.50 -1.22
C HIS A 124 -15.76 -13.42 -0.33
N GLY A 125 -17.01 -13.06 -0.58
CA GLY A 125 -17.84 -12.46 0.46
C GLY A 125 -17.86 -13.42 1.65
N THR A 126 -17.51 -12.94 2.83
CA THR A 126 -17.55 -13.71 4.07
C THR A 126 -18.91 -14.40 4.15
N ALA A 127 -18.96 -15.71 3.89
CA ALA A 127 -20.09 -16.50 4.38
C ALA A 127 -20.01 -16.35 5.89
N ALA A 128 -20.99 -15.63 6.45
CA ALA A 128 -21.19 -15.58 7.89
C ALA A 128 -21.10 -17.03 8.41
N GLY A 129 -20.16 -17.27 9.31
CA GLY A 129 -20.05 -18.56 9.99
C GLY A 129 -21.39 -18.89 10.64
N ASN A 130 -21.80 -20.16 10.49
CA ASN A 130 -22.88 -20.78 11.23
C ASN A 130 -22.68 -20.66 12.74
#